data_AF-A0A3A3H4V2-F1
#
_entry.id   AF-A0A3A3H4V2-F1
#
_cell.length_a   1.000
_cell.length_b   1.000
_cell.length_c   1.000
_cell.angle_alpha   90.00
_cell.angle_beta   90.00
_cell.angle_gamma   90.00
#
_symmetry.space_group_name_H-M   'P 1'
#
loop_
_entity.id
_entity.type
_entity.pdbx_description
1 polymer ?
#
loop_
_entity_poly.entity_id
_entity_poly.type
_entity_poly.pdbx_seq_one_letter_code
_entity_poly.pdbx_strand_id
1 'polypeptide(L)'
;MSRDALKTLFHPFEAELLAAPGKGERVLFLGAEPGVQRPEDFDADLSMVQGFRPYVRGLEAGGYTVSPRAEGENFDAALVLCGRHRGANELLVADALERVHVDGLIVVAGSKDDGIASLRKRLDEIVSIDGHAPKHHGIAFWFRRPSDVAQAIELLRAGNGEMIVDGRFHTAPGMFSAGEIDAGSRLLVENLPKKITGAVADFCAGWGYIAAELAARYPKISRLDLYEADSASLEAARRNVASREGLTPRFFWHDLSAEQVAHRYDLIVMNPPFHQRRTAEPDIGQGMIRAAAAALKPGGRLLMVANRQLPYEKTLSEAFSMQEEICRTGMFKVLGARR
;
A
#
# COMPACT_ATOMS: atom_id res chain seq x y z
N MET A 1 -13.74 5.48 -9.86
CA MET A 1 -13.48 5.18 -11.28
C MET A 1 -12.36 4.16 -11.31
N SER A 2 -12.57 2.99 -11.92
CA SER A 2 -11.50 1.98 -12.06
C SER A 2 -10.36 2.52 -12.92
N ARG A 3 -9.14 2.10 -12.61
CA ARG A 3 -7.96 2.43 -13.41
C ARG A 3 -8.09 1.74 -14.78
N ASP A 4 -7.67 2.40 -15.84
CA ASP A 4 -7.73 1.85 -17.21
C ASP A 4 -6.99 0.51 -17.34
N ALA A 5 -6.00 0.27 -16.48
CA ALA A 5 -5.30 -1.01 -16.36
C ALA A 5 -6.23 -2.18 -15.95
N LEU A 6 -7.25 -1.94 -15.12
CA LEU A 6 -8.22 -2.97 -14.74
C LEU A 6 -9.05 -3.42 -15.94
N LYS A 7 -9.50 -2.49 -16.78
CA LYS A 7 -10.17 -2.82 -18.05
C LYS A 7 -9.24 -3.56 -19.01
N THR A 8 -7.99 -3.15 -19.05
CA THR A 8 -6.97 -3.79 -19.87
C THR A 8 -6.78 -5.26 -19.49
N LEU A 9 -6.87 -5.61 -18.21
CA LEU A 9 -6.74 -6.98 -17.70
C LEU A 9 -7.80 -7.94 -18.24
N PHE A 10 -9.04 -7.47 -18.37
CA PHE A 10 -10.15 -8.29 -18.87
C PHE A 10 -10.30 -8.25 -20.39
N HIS A 11 -9.67 -7.28 -21.07
CA HIS A 11 -9.75 -7.10 -22.51
C HIS A 11 -9.43 -8.37 -23.35
N PRO A 12 -8.43 -9.22 -23.02
CA PRO A 12 -8.16 -10.43 -23.78
C PRO A 12 -9.36 -11.39 -23.86
N PHE A 13 -10.20 -11.43 -22.83
CA PHE A 13 -11.41 -12.24 -22.81
C PHE A 13 -12.54 -11.59 -23.63
N GLU A 14 -12.73 -10.28 -23.47
CA GLU A 14 -13.72 -9.51 -24.25
C GLU A 14 -13.45 -9.53 -25.76
N ALA A 15 -12.18 -9.59 -26.14
CA ALA A 15 -11.74 -9.65 -27.53
C ALA A 15 -11.61 -11.09 -28.06
N GLU A 16 -12.06 -12.09 -27.30
CA GLU A 16 -12.01 -13.52 -27.66
C GLU A 16 -10.60 -14.03 -27.98
N LEU A 17 -9.56 -13.38 -27.45
CA LEU A 17 -8.17 -13.83 -27.55
C LEU A 17 -7.86 -14.95 -26.55
N LEU A 18 -8.63 -15.00 -25.46
CA LEU A 18 -8.60 -16.03 -24.44
C LEU A 18 -10.02 -16.49 -24.14
N ALA A 19 -10.20 -17.79 -23.91
CA ALA A 19 -11.44 -18.31 -23.34
C ALA A 19 -11.59 -17.79 -21.90
N ALA A 20 -12.78 -17.28 -21.58
CA ALA A 20 -13.10 -16.84 -20.22
C ALA A 20 -13.18 -18.05 -19.28
N PRO A 21 -12.59 -17.98 -18.07
CA PRO A 21 -12.79 -18.97 -17.02
C PRO A 21 -14.27 -19.15 -16.68
N GLY A 22 -14.72 -20.39 -16.70
CA GLY A 22 -16.10 -20.79 -16.51
C GLY A 22 -16.45 -21.20 -15.08
N LYS A 23 -17.70 -21.63 -14.92
CA LYS A 23 -18.25 -22.01 -13.62
C LYS A 23 -17.50 -23.18 -12.98
N GLY A 24 -17.13 -23.01 -11.72
CA GLY A 24 -16.41 -24.02 -10.92
C GLY A 24 -14.89 -23.92 -11.02
N GLU A 25 -14.36 -23.11 -11.93
CA GLU A 25 -12.94 -22.73 -11.93
C GLU A 25 -12.67 -21.67 -10.86
N ARG A 26 -11.50 -21.76 -10.25
CA ARG A 26 -11.01 -20.86 -9.20
C ARG A 26 -9.93 -19.97 -9.78
N VAL A 27 -10.15 -18.67 -9.74
CA VAL A 27 -9.21 -17.68 -10.27
C VAL A 27 -8.69 -16.79 -9.16
N LEU A 28 -7.37 -16.78 -9.01
CA LEU A 28 -6.69 -15.90 -8.07
C LEU A 28 -6.54 -14.50 -8.69
N PHE A 29 -7.03 -13.45 -8.03
CA PHE A 29 -6.87 -12.08 -8.51
C PHE A 29 -5.92 -11.28 -7.61
N LEU A 30 -4.67 -11.18 -8.04
CA LEU A 30 -3.58 -10.45 -7.40
C LEU A 30 -3.56 -8.98 -7.79
N GLY A 31 -3.48 -8.10 -6.78
CA GLY A 31 -3.55 -6.65 -6.99
C GLY A 31 -4.95 -6.16 -7.33
N ALA A 32 -5.99 -6.87 -6.87
CA ALA A 32 -7.37 -6.56 -7.18
C ALA A 32 -7.75 -5.12 -6.79
N GLU A 33 -8.39 -4.38 -7.69
CA GLU A 33 -8.87 -3.01 -7.47
C GLU A 33 -10.40 -2.96 -7.57
N PRO A 34 -11.10 -2.06 -6.84
CA PRO A 34 -12.54 -1.86 -6.99
C PRO A 34 -12.96 -1.50 -8.42
N GLY A 35 -14.22 -1.80 -8.76
CA GLY A 35 -14.79 -1.52 -10.08
C GLY A 35 -14.46 -2.57 -11.13
N VAL A 36 -14.26 -3.81 -10.70
CA VAL A 36 -14.17 -4.99 -11.57
C VAL A 36 -15.44 -5.09 -12.41
N GLN A 37 -15.28 -5.11 -13.73
CA GLN A 37 -16.35 -5.38 -14.69
C GLN A 37 -15.97 -6.67 -15.40
N ARG A 38 -16.69 -7.75 -15.12
CA ARG A 38 -16.43 -9.06 -15.72
C ARG A 38 -17.07 -9.12 -17.10
N PRO A 39 -16.41 -9.73 -18.10
CA PRO A 39 -17.06 -10.15 -19.34
C PRO A 39 -18.25 -11.08 -19.03
N GLU A 40 -19.26 -11.11 -19.90
CA GLU A 40 -20.49 -11.92 -19.69
C GLU A 40 -20.19 -13.41 -19.49
N ASP A 41 -19.20 -13.94 -20.21
CA ASP A 41 -18.83 -15.36 -20.16
C ASP A 41 -17.84 -15.71 -19.02
N PHE A 42 -17.45 -14.74 -18.18
CA PHE A 42 -16.53 -14.97 -17.05
C PHE A 42 -17.32 -15.35 -15.79
N ASP A 43 -17.56 -16.65 -15.59
CA ASP A 43 -18.37 -17.21 -14.50
C ASP A 43 -17.56 -17.93 -13.40
N ALA A 44 -16.24 -17.70 -13.36
CA ALA A 44 -15.37 -18.29 -12.35
C ALA A 44 -15.45 -17.60 -10.97
N ASP A 45 -15.06 -18.36 -9.94
CA ASP A 45 -14.92 -17.88 -8.57
C ASP A 45 -13.63 -17.07 -8.42
N LEU A 46 -13.75 -15.78 -8.05
CA LEU A 46 -12.59 -14.89 -7.85
C LEU A 46 -12.15 -14.84 -6.39
N SER A 47 -10.92 -15.26 -6.11
CA SER A 47 -10.24 -15.00 -4.85
C SER A 47 -9.46 -13.69 -4.93
N MET A 48 -10.01 -12.62 -4.35
CA MET A 48 -9.43 -11.28 -4.43
C MET A 48 -8.29 -11.10 -3.42
N VAL A 49 -7.13 -10.64 -3.89
CA VAL A 49 -5.96 -10.33 -3.07
C VAL A 49 -5.62 -8.85 -3.15
N GLN A 50 -5.77 -8.14 -2.04
CA GLN A 50 -5.51 -6.71 -1.94
C GLN A 50 -5.16 -6.30 -0.49
N GLY A 51 -3.98 -5.69 -0.31
CA GLY A 51 -3.47 -5.24 0.99
C GLY A 51 -3.81 -3.78 1.34
N PHE A 52 -4.30 -2.97 0.40
CA PHE A 52 -4.61 -1.56 0.61
C PHE A 52 -6.06 -1.36 1.07
N ARG A 53 -6.25 -0.92 2.31
CA ARG A 53 -7.55 -0.88 3.00
C ARG A 53 -8.65 -0.14 2.23
N PRO A 54 -8.42 1.03 1.60
CA PRO A 54 -9.44 1.68 0.78
C PRO A 54 -9.96 0.81 -0.37
N TYR A 55 -9.07 0.04 -1.01
CA TYR A 55 -9.43 -0.87 -2.11
C TYR A 55 -10.14 -2.12 -1.59
N VAL A 56 -9.72 -2.66 -0.46
CA VAL A 56 -10.42 -3.76 0.21
C VAL A 56 -11.86 -3.38 0.50
N ARG A 57 -12.09 -2.21 1.12
CA ARG A 57 -13.44 -1.73 1.42
C ARG A 57 -14.29 -1.56 0.15
N GLY A 58 -13.70 -1.04 -0.93
CA GLY A 58 -14.39 -0.88 -2.21
C GLY A 58 -14.77 -2.22 -2.87
N LEU A 59 -13.92 -3.24 -2.72
CA LEU A 59 -14.19 -4.60 -3.20
C LEU A 59 -15.24 -5.32 -2.33
N GLU A 60 -15.16 -5.22 -1.02
CA GLU A 60 -16.14 -5.75 -0.07
C GLU A 60 -17.52 -5.13 -0.30
N ALA A 61 -17.59 -3.81 -0.53
CA ALA A 61 -18.83 -3.14 -0.91
C ALA A 61 -19.40 -3.61 -2.27
N GLY A 62 -18.54 -4.16 -3.13
CA GLY A 62 -18.92 -4.83 -4.38
C GLY A 62 -19.32 -6.30 -4.22
N GLY A 63 -19.36 -6.82 -2.98
CA GLY A 63 -19.77 -8.19 -2.68
C GLY A 63 -18.65 -9.23 -2.76
N TYR A 64 -17.38 -8.81 -2.84
CA TYR A 64 -16.25 -9.73 -2.91
C TYR A 64 -15.68 -10.06 -1.53
N THR A 65 -15.27 -11.31 -1.34
CA THR A 65 -14.36 -11.70 -0.26
C THR A 65 -12.94 -11.34 -0.65
N VAL A 66 -12.23 -10.64 0.24
CA VAL A 66 -10.89 -10.09 -0.04
C VAL A 66 -9.91 -10.49 1.06
N SER A 67 -8.75 -10.99 0.65
CA SER A 67 -7.64 -11.29 1.56
C SER A 67 -6.48 -10.31 1.33
N PRO A 68 -5.75 -9.88 2.39
CA PRO A 68 -4.60 -9.01 2.23
C PRO A 68 -3.39 -9.70 1.58
N ARG A 69 -3.38 -11.02 1.57
CA ARG A 69 -2.35 -11.88 0.96
C ARG A 69 -3.01 -13.06 0.26
N ALA A 70 -2.32 -13.62 -0.71
CA ALA A 70 -2.80 -14.82 -1.40
C ALA A 70 -2.76 -16.03 -0.46
N GLU A 71 -3.82 -16.83 -0.50
CA GLU A 71 -3.98 -18.06 0.27
C GLU A 71 -4.43 -19.18 -0.66
N GLY A 72 -4.12 -20.43 -0.31
CA GLY A 72 -4.45 -21.61 -1.13
C GLY A 72 -3.51 -21.85 -2.31
N GLU A 73 -3.76 -22.95 -3.02
CA GLU A 73 -2.97 -23.48 -4.12
C GLU A 73 -3.88 -24.19 -5.15
N ASN A 74 -3.29 -24.59 -6.27
CA ASN A 74 -3.95 -25.26 -7.39
C ASN A 74 -5.11 -24.45 -8.00
N PHE A 75 -4.93 -23.14 -8.16
CA PHE A 75 -5.87 -22.29 -8.91
C PHE A 75 -5.83 -22.60 -10.41
N ASP A 76 -6.98 -22.49 -11.08
CA ASP A 76 -7.14 -22.75 -12.52
C ASP A 76 -6.56 -21.61 -13.38
N ALA A 77 -6.65 -20.39 -12.86
CA ALA A 77 -5.99 -19.23 -13.44
C ALA A 77 -5.59 -18.19 -12.39
N ALA A 78 -4.75 -17.24 -12.81
CA ALA A 78 -4.50 -16.01 -12.07
C ALA A 78 -4.63 -14.77 -12.95
N LEU A 79 -5.20 -13.72 -12.38
CA LEU A 79 -5.21 -12.36 -12.89
C LEU A 79 -4.25 -11.52 -12.04
N VAL A 80 -3.31 -10.82 -12.66
CA VAL A 80 -2.31 -10.00 -11.97
C VAL A 80 -2.40 -8.57 -12.47
N LEU A 81 -2.83 -7.65 -11.60
CA LEU A 81 -2.90 -6.23 -11.90
C LEU A 81 -1.69 -5.49 -11.31
N CYS A 82 -0.84 -4.98 -12.19
CA CYS A 82 0.41 -4.33 -11.83
C CYS A 82 0.24 -2.85 -11.45
N GLY A 83 0.93 -2.46 -10.38
CA GLY A 83 1.16 -1.07 -10.00
C GLY A 83 2.40 -0.48 -10.65
N ARG A 84 2.87 0.66 -10.12
CA ARG A 84 4.09 1.36 -10.58
C ARG A 84 5.40 0.78 -10.04
N HIS A 85 5.32 -0.09 -9.04
CA HIS A 85 6.48 -0.61 -8.33
C HIS A 85 6.91 -1.93 -8.95
N ARG A 86 7.96 -1.90 -9.77
CA ARG A 86 8.45 -3.08 -10.51
C ARG A 86 8.68 -4.30 -9.62
N GLY A 87 9.42 -4.14 -8.52
CA GLY A 87 9.72 -5.27 -7.62
C GLY A 87 8.48 -5.89 -7.00
N ALA A 88 7.50 -5.07 -6.62
CA ALA A 88 6.22 -5.57 -6.14
C ALA A 88 5.44 -6.32 -7.23
N ASN A 89 5.47 -5.84 -8.47
CA ASN A 89 4.82 -6.54 -9.60
C ASN A 89 5.48 -7.90 -9.89
N GLU A 90 6.82 -7.98 -9.81
CA GLU A 90 7.55 -9.25 -9.98
C GLU A 90 7.19 -10.25 -8.87
N LEU A 91 7.01 -9.79 -7.62
CA LEU A 91 6.51 -10.63 -6.52
C LEU A 91 5.07 -11.12 -6.74
N LEU A 92 4.17 -10.30 -7.29
CA LEU A 92 2.82 -10.75 -7.63
C LEU A 92 2.86 -11.87 -8.69
N VAL A 93 3.72 -11.75 -9.70
CA VAL A 93 3.86 -12.80 -10.72
C VAL A 93 4.47 -14.07 -10.13
N ALA A 94 5.41 -13.96 -9.20
CA ALA A 94 5.95 -15.10 -8.46
C ALA A 94 4.85 -15.82 -7.64
N ASP A 95 3.99 -15.06 -6.95
CA ASP A 95 2.87 -15.61 -6.19
C ASP A 95 1.84 -16.31 -7.11
N ALA A 96 1.64 -15.81 -8.34
CA ALA A 96 0.81 -16.49 -9.33
C ALA A 96 1.41 -17.83 -9.77
N LEU A 97 2.71 -17.86 -10.10
CA LEU A 97 3.43 -19.08 -10.51
C LEU A 97 3.44 -20.16 -9.42
N GLU A 98 3.48 -19.76 -8.16
CA GLU A 98 3.47 -20.65 -7.00
C GLU A 98 2.11 -21.32 -6.76
N ARG A 99 1.01 -20.65 -7.13
CA ARG A 99 -0.35 -21.04 -6.72
C ARG A 99 -1.23 -21.55 -7.84
N VAL A 100 -0.91 -21.25 -9.09
CA VAL A 100 -1.63 -21.76 -10.27
C VAL A 100 -1.10 -23.16 -10.62
N HIS A 101 -2.00 -24.09 -10.92
CA HIS A 101 -1.60 -25.45 -11.30
C HIS A 101 -0.85 -25.46 -12.64
N VAL A 102 -0.13 -26.56 -12.92
CA VAL A 102 0.58 -26.75 -14.22
C VAL A 102 -0.39 -26.53 -15.38
N ASP A 103 0.01 -25.76 -16.38
CA ASP A 103 -0.81 -25.37 -17.55
C ASP A 103 -2.00 -24.45 -17.26
N GLY A 104 -2.19 -24.01 -16.01
CA GLY A 104 -3.17 -22.98 -15.66
C GLY A 104 -2.81 -21.63 -16.27
N LEU A 105 -3.82 -20.80 -16.54
CA LEU A 105 -3.65 -19.52 -17.25
C LEU A 105 -3.19 -18.41 -16.30
N ILE A 106 -2.17 -17.63 -16.67
CA ILE A 106 -1.78 -16.42 -15.95
C ILE A 106 -1.90 -15.23 -16.89
N VAL A 107 -2.73 -14.26 -16.52
CA VAL A 107 -2.91 -12.99 -17.25
C VAL A 107 -2.39 -11.84 -16.40
N VAL A 108 -1.47 -11.06 -16.96
CA VAL A 108 -0.84 -9.93 -16.29
C VAL A 108 -1.16 -8.65 -17.06
N ALA A 109 -1.59 -7.60 -16.37
CA ALA A 109 -1.84 -6.31 -17.01
C ALA A 109 -1.41 -5.12 -16.16
N GLY A 110 -1.18 -3.99 -16.82
CA GLY A 110 -0.79 -2.75 -16.18
C GLY A 110 -0.80 -1.58 -17.17
N SER A 111 -0.56 -0.37 -16.67
CA SER A 111 -0.41 0.82 -17.52
C SER A 111 0.97 0.88 -18.17
N LYS A 112 1.04 1.45 -19.38
CA LYS A 112 2.31 1.77 -20.05
C LYS A 112 3.16 2.75 -19.22
N ASP A 113 2.53 3.70 -18.56
CA ASP A 113 3.19 4.69 -17.71
C ASP A 113 3.78 4.08 -16.43
N ASP A 114 3.29 2.91 -16.04
CA ASP A 114 3.73 2.17 -14.86
C ASP A 114 4.72 1.05 -15.21
N GLY A 115 5.17 1.02 -16.47
CA GLY A 115 6.27 0.16 -16.90
C GLY A 115 5.86 -1.26 -17.31
N ILE A 116 4.58 -1.53 -17.58
CA ILE A 116 4.10 -2.88 -17.95
C ILE A 116 4.84 -3.46 -19.16
N ALA A 117 5.21 -2.63 -20.13
CA ALA A 117 5.93 -3.06 -21.32
C ALA A 117 7.34 -3.55 -20.99
N SER A 118 7.99 -2.93 -19.99
CA SER A 118 9.30 -3.37 -19.49
C SER A 118 9.18 -4.66 -18.70
N LEU A 119 8.14 -4.79 -17.86
CA LEU A 119 7.88 -6.03 -17.12
C LEU A 119 7.61 -7.20 -18.06
N ARG A 120 6.80 -7.01 -19.11
CA ARG A 120 6.54 -8.04 -20.12
C ARG A 120 7.84 -8.55 -20.75
N LYS A 121 8.70 -7.63 -21.22
CA LYS A 121 10.00 -8.01 -21.81
C LYS A 121 10.88 -8.78 -20.83
N ARG A 122 10.90 -8.36 -19.57
CA ARG A 122 11.64 -9.09 -18.52
C ARG A 122 11.09 -10.50 -18.32
N LEU A 123 9.77 -10.65 -18.26
CA LEU A 123 9.14 -11.96 -18.04
C LEU A 123 9.32 -12.90 -19.22
N ASP A 124 9.39 -12.38 -20.45
CA ASP A 124 9.66 -13.17 -21.66
C ASP A 124 11.04 -13.86 -21.62
N GLU A 125 11.98 -13.33 -20.81
CA GLU A 125 13.29 -13.96 -20.56
C GLU A 125 13.23 -15.07 -19.50
N ILE A 126 12.14 -15.16 -18.72
CA ILE A 126 11.99 -16.06 -17.57
C ILE A 126 10.97 -17.17 -17.86
N VAL A 127 9.86 -16.82 -18.51
CA VAL A 127 8.76 -17.70 -18.91
C VAL A 127 8.37 -17.40 -20.35
N SER A 128 7.93 -18.43 -21.08
CA SER A 128 7.45 -18.23 -22.46
C SER A 128 6.10 -17.52 -22.45
N ILE A 129 6.01 -16.35 -23.09
CA ILE A 129 4.76 -15.59 -23.20
C ILE A 129 3.97 -16.06 -24.42
N ASP A 130 2.73 -16.49 -24.20
CA ASP A 130 1.84 -17.00 -25.27
C ASP A 130 1.24 -15.87 -26.11
N GLY A 131 0.97 -14.72 -25.50
CA GLY A 131 0.37 -13.59 -26.20
C GLY A 131 0.29 -12.30 -25.41
N HIS A 132 -0.08 -11.22 -26.10
CA HIS A 132 -0.31 -9.91 -25.49
C HIS A 132 -1.29 -9.06 -26.31
N ALA A 133 -1.97 -8.13 -25.65
CA ALA A 133 -2.94 -7.22 -26.24
C ALA A 133 -2.80 -5.81 -25.62
N PRO A 134 -2.54 -4.76 -26.43
CA PRO A 134 -2.58 -3.38 -25.97
C PRO A 134 -4.00 -2.79 -26.03
N LYS A 135 -4.47 -2.20 -24.93
CA LYS A 135 -5.76 -1.48 -24.86
C LYS A 135 -5.74 -0.50 -23.69
N HIS A 136 -6.60 0.53 -23.71
CA HIS A 136 -6.78 1.49 -22.61
C HIS A 136 -5.47 2.06 -22.03
N HIS A 137 -4.52 2.45 -22.90
CA HIS A 137 -3.18 2.90 -22.49
C HIS A 137 -2.36 1.91 -21.64
N GLY A 138 -2.79 0.65 -21.54
CA GLY A 138 -2.10 -0.46 -20.90
C GLY A 138 -1.71 -1.56 -21.88
N ILE A 139 -1.18 -2.64 -21.32
CA ILE A 139 -0.91 -3.90 -22.00
C ILE A 139 -1.37 -5.02 -21.07
N ALA A 140 -2.12 -5.98 -21.61
CA ALA A 140 -2.27 -7.30 -21.02
C ALA A 140 -1.37 -8.30 -21.76
N PHE A 141 -0.78 -9.23 -21.06
CA PHE A 141 -0.06 -10.36 -21.63
C PHE A 141 -0.33 -11.61 -20.80
N TRP A 142 -0.17 -12.78 -21.39
CA TRP A 142 -0.56 -14.02 -20.75
C TRP A 142 0.36 -15.17 -21.15
N PHE A 143 0.37 -16.19 -20.29
CA PHE A 143 1.11 -17.42 -20.48
C PHE A 143 0.48 -18.55 -19.66
N ARG A 144 0.77 -19.80 -20.04
CA ARG A 144 0.47 -20.97 -19.20
C ARG A 144 1.58 -21.22 -18.18
N ARG A 145 1.20 -21.59 -16.95
CA ARG A 145 2.15 -21.89 -15.87
C ARG A 145 3.00 -23.12 -16.25
N PRO A 146 4.34 -22.99 -16.42
CA PRO A 146 5.22 -24.11 -16.80
C PRO A 146 5.25 -25.21 -15.73
N SER A 147 5.63 -26.45 -16.05
CA SER A 147 5.68 -27.54 -15.06
C SER A 147 6.74 -27.33 -13.96
N ASP A 148 7.90 -26.79 -14.30
CA ASP A 148 8.93 -26.33 -13.37
C ASP A 148 8.97 -24.80 -13.33
N VAL A 149 8.81 -24.24 -12.13
CA VAL A 149 8.78 -22.79 -11.87
C VAL A 149 9.82 -22.37 -10.83
N ALA A 150 10.62 -23.30 -10.29
CA ALA A 150 11.50 -23.02 -9.17
C ALA A 150 12.49 -21.90 -9.49
N GLN A 151 13.17 -22.01 -10.64
CA GLN A 151 14.11 -20.99 -11.11
C GLN A 151 13.41 -19.67 -11.45
N ALA A 152 12.21 -19.71 -12.04
CA ALA A 152 11.46 -18.51 -12.38
C ALA A 152 11.06 -17.72 -11.12
N ILE A 153 10.54 -18.42 -10.10
CA ILE A 153 10.20 -17.84 -8.80
C ILE A 153 11.44 -17.28 -8.11
N GLU A 154 12.55 -18.03 -8.11
CA GLU A 154 13.81 -17.56 -7.54
C GLU A 154 14.28 -16.26 -8.20
N LEU A 155 14.29 -16.19 -9.53
CA LEU A 155 14.68 -14.99 -10.28
C LEU A 155 13.77 -13.79 -10.02
N LEU A 156 12.46 -14.01 -9.84
CA LEU A 156 11.50 -12.94 -9.55
C LEU A 156 11.57 -12.46 -8.09
N ARG A 157 11.94 -13.34 -7.16
CA ARG A 157 12.15 -12.98 -5.76
C ARG A 157 13.55 -12.41 -5.51
N ALA A 158 14.53 -12.77 -6.34
CA ALA A 158 15.90 -12.26 -6.27
C ALA A 158 15.94 -10.73 -6.44
N GLY A 159 16.35 -10.02 -5.39
CA GLY A 159 16.38 -8.55 -5.34
C GLY A 159 15.07 -7.89 -4.90
N ASN A 160 13.99 -8.66 -4.73
CA ASN A 160 12.68 -8.15 -4.28
C ASN A 160 12.28 -8.66 -2.88
N GLY A 161 13.20 -9.31 -2.17
CA GLY A 161 12.99 -9.76 -0.80
C GLY A 161 12.89 -8.61 0.21
N GLU A 162 12.73 -8.97 1.48
CA GLU A 162 12.83 -8.03 2.58
C GLU A 162 14.21 -7.35 2.60
N MET A 163 14.23 -6.05 2.86
CA MET A 163 15.42 -5.21 2.96
C MET A 163 15.55 -4.68 4.38
N ILE A 164 16.80 -4.54 4.84
CA ILE A 164 17.12 -3.89 6.11
C ILE A 164 17.66 -2.49 5.84
N VAL A 165 16.87 -1.48 6.20
CA VAL A 165 17.25 -0.07 6.12
C VAL A 165 17.92 0.36 7.42
N ASP A 166 19.03 1.10 7.32
CA ASP A 166 19.79 1.63 8.47
C ASP A 166 20.22 0.57 9.49
N GLY A 167 20.41 -0.68 9.05
CA GLY A 167 20.76 -1.81 9.90
C GLY A 167 19.69 -2.21 10.93
N ARG A 168 18.47 -1.66 10.85
CA ARG A 168 17.44 -1.81 11.89
C ARG A 168 16.04 -2.08 11.36
N PHE A 169 15.66 -1.51 10.22
CA PHE A 169 14.26 -1.47 9.79
C PHE A 169 14.00 -2.45 8.64
N HIS A 170 13.13 -3.43 8.89
CA HIS A 170 12.60 -4.35 7.90
C HIS A 170 11.63 -3.63 6.98
N THR A 171 11.84 -3.74 5.67
CA THR A 171 11.03 -3.11 4.61
C THR A 171 10.94 -4.05 3.41
N ALA A 172 10.05 -3.79 2.46
CA ALA A 172 9.99 -4.57 1.22
C ALA A 172 9.54 -3.70 0.03
N PRO A 173 9.77 -4.14 -1.22
CA PRO A 173 9.30 -3.43 -2.40
C PRO A 173 7.80 -3.11 -2.35
N GLY A 174 7.44 -1.92 -2.84
CA GLY A 174 6.06 -1.42 -2.83
C GLY A 174 5.70 -0.56 -1.63
N MET A 175 6.44 -0.66 -0.52
CA MET A 175 6.27 0.22 0.64
C MET A 175 6.80 1.63 0.36
N PHE A 176 6.27 2.63 1.07
CA PHE A 176 6.78 4.01 1.01
C PHE A 176 8.22 4.08 1.52
N SER A 177 9.12 4.66 0.73
CA SER A 177 10.55 4.78 1.06
C SER A 177 11.20 3.45 1.47
N ALA A 178 10.91 2.35 0.74
CA ALA A 178 11.41 1.03 1.11
C ALA A 178 12.93 0.88 1.07
N GLY A 179 13.66 1.74 0.35
CA GLY A 179 15.13 1.65 0.23
C GLY A 179 15.91 2.48 1.25
N GLU A 180 15.27 3.42 1.94
CA GLU A 180 15.94 4.37 2.85
C GLU A 180 14.95 5.03 3.81
N ILE A 181 15.45 5.60 4.91
CA ILE A 181 14.61 6.42 5.79
C ILE A 181 14.16 7.68 5.03
N ASP A 182 12.84 7.90 4.94
CA ASP A 182 12.29 9.10 4.30
C ASP A 182 12.82 10.36 4.98
N ALA A 183 13.30 11.30 4.17
CA ALA A 183 13.89 12.54 4.66
C ALA A 183 12.88 13.43 5.41
N GLY A 184 11.60 13.39 5.03
CA GLY A 184 10.53 14.08 5.74
C GLY A 184 10.26 13.45 7.11
N SER A 185 10.11 12.13 7.17
CA SER A 185 9.94 11.39 8.43
C SER A 185 11.12 11.60 9.38
N ARG A 186 12.37 11.60 8.88
CA ARG A 186 13.57 11.93 9.65
C ARG A 186 13.51 13.36 10.20
N LEU A 187 13.16 14.34 9.35
CA LEU A 187 13.03 15.73 9.77
C LEU A 187 11.99 15.90 10.88
N LEU A 188 10.85 15.19 10.80
CA LEU A 188 9.84 15.18 11.86
C LEU A 188 10.42 14.62 13.16
N VAL A 189 11.10 13.48 13.10
CA VAL A 189 11.74 12.82 14.26
C VAL A 189 12.79 13.72 14.92
N GLU A 190 13.58 14.45 14.14
CA GLU A 190 14.60 15.40 14.63
C GLU A 190 13.98 16.61 15.34
N ASN A 191 12.73 16.96 15.02
CA ASN A 191 12.01 18.11 15.57
C ASN A 191 10.91 17.72 16.58
N LEU A 192 10.90 16.46 17.04
CA LEU A 192 9.98 16.05 18.10
C LEU A 192 10.27 16.81 19.42
N PRO A 193 9.23 17.14 20.22
CA PRO A 193 9.41 17.79 21.51
C PRO A 193 10.33 17.01 22.45
N LYS A 194 11.03 17.72 23.34
CA LYS A 194 11.92 17.09 24.35
C LYS A 194 11.19 16.14 25.31
N LYS A 195 9.87 16.29 25.47
CA LYS A 195 9.04 15.48 26.36
C LYS A 195 7.73 15.15 25.64
N ILE A 196 7.43 13.86 25.55
CA ILE A 196 6.14 13.32 25.08
C ILE A 196 5.65 12.35 26.14
N THR A 197 4.36 12.46 26.48
CA THR A 197 3.70 11.66 27.52
C THR A 197 2.28 11.33 27.10
N GLY A 198 1.71 10.26 27.66
CA GLY A 198 0.31 9.90 27.42
C GLY A 198 0.12 9.02 26.19
N ALA A 199 -1.06 9.13 25.56
CA ALA A 199 -1.45 8.34 24.40
C ALA A 199 -1.01 9.03 23.10
N VAL A 200 -0.26 8.31 22.29
CA VAL A 200 0.28 8.78 21.01
C VAL A 200 -0.23 7.90 19.88
N ALA A 201 -0.54 8.51 18.73
CA ALA A 201 -0.75 7.78 17.49
C ALA A 201 0.22 8.22 16.39
N ASP A 202 0.62 7.27 15.55
CA ASP A 202 1.33 7.47 14.29
C ASP A 202 0.34 7.19 13.15
N PHE A 203 -0.09 8.25 12.45
CA PHE A 203 -1.01 8.16 11.33
C PHE A 203 -0.23 8.10 10.02
N CYS A 204 -0.63 7.20 9.11
CA CYS A 204 0.14 6.87 7.90
C CYS A 204 1.52 6.33 8.28
N ALA A 205 1.54 5.36 9.20
CA ALA A 205 2.75 4.92 9.88
C ALA A 205 3.78 4.24 8.97
N GLY A 206 3.38 3.79 7.77
CA GLY A 206 4.22 3.02 6.86
C GLY A 206 4.80 1.80 7.56
N TRP A 207 6.10 1.57 7.39
CA TRP A 207 6.84 0.50 8.07
C TRP A 207 7.29 0.88 9.50
N GLY A 208 6.75 1.95 10.08
CA GLY A 208 6.83 2.22 11.52
C GLY A 208 8.05 3.00 12.01
N TYR A 209 8.74 3.74 11.13
CA TYR A 209 9.93 4.54 11.49
C TYR A 209 9.67 5.50 12.66
N ILE A 210 8.66 6.37 12.52
CA ILE A 210 8.39 7.44 13.49
C ILE A 210 7.96 6.81 14.82
N ALA A 211 7.04 5.84 14.78
CA ALA A 211 6.64 5.06 15.94
C ALA A 211 7.82 4.35 16.65
N ALA A 212 8.77 3.76 15.92
CA ALA A 212 9.95 3.11 16.51
C ALA A 212 10.84 4.12 17.26
N GLU A 213 11.01 5.31 16.70
CA GLU A 213 11.76 6.40 17.35
C GLU A 213 11.02 6.95 18.57
N LEU A 214 9.69 7.06 18.49
CA LEU A 214 8.85 7.45 19.64
C LEU A 214 8.97 6.44 20.79
N ALA A 215 8.85 5.14 20.49
CA ALA A 215 8.93 4.08 21.48
C ALA A 215 10.29 4.05 22.20
N ALA A 216 11.38 4.26 21.45
CA ALA A 216 12.75 4.25 21.95
C ALA A 216 13.10 5.50 22.78
N ARG A 217 12.67 6.70 22.36
CA ARG A 217 13.09 7.97 22.97
C ARG A 217 12.24 8.40 24.16
N TYR A 218 10.97 7.97 24.24
CA TYR A 218 10.01 8.53 25.20
C TYR A 218 9.44 7.46 26.16
N PRO A 219 10.07 7.24 27.33
CA PRO A 219 9.65 6.22 28.28
C PRO A 219 8.27 6.48 28.92
N LYS A 220 7.79 7.73 28.87
CA LYS A 220 6.50 8.16 29.47
C LYS A 220 5.31 8.11 28.50
N ILE A 221 5.50 7.63 27.28
CA ILE A 221 4.37 7.25 26.41
C ILE A 221 3.68 6.05 27.06
N SER A 222 2.40 6.21 27.39
CA SER A 222 1.58 5.17 28.03
C SER A 222 0.84 4.31 27.00
N ARG A 223 0.80 4.76 25.74
CA ARG A 223 0.16 4.07 24.62
C ARG A 223 0.67 4.58 23.29
N LEU A 224 0.94 3.66 22.37
CA LEU A 224 1.39 3.95 21.00
C LEU A 224 0.54 3.13 20.02
N ASP A 225 -0.21 3.83 19.17
CA ASP A 225 -1.05 3.22 18.15
C ASP A 225 -0.60 3.62 16.75
N LEU A 226 -0.44 2.66 15.85
CA LEU A 226 -0.05 2.88 14.47
C LEU A 226 -1.25 2.64 13.56
N TYR A 227 -1.55 3.58 12.68
CA TYR A 227 -2.60 3.48 11.67
C TYR A 227 -1.97 3.50 10.28
N GLU A 228 -2.20 2.43 9.53
CA GLU A 228 -1.67 2.29 8.17
C GLU A 228 -2.71 1.61 7.27
N ALA A 229 -2.85 2.11 6.04
CA ALA A 229 -3.78 1.59 5.05
C ALA A 229 -3.18 0.43 4.25
N ASP A 230 -1.86 0.35 4.12
CA ASP A 230 -1.16 -0.76 3.49
C ASP A 230 -0.81 -1.89 4.49
N SER A 231 -1.44 -3.05 4.31
CA SER A 231 -1.25 -4.21 5.19
C SER A 231 0.22 -4.66 5.24
N ALA A 232 0.94 -4.66 4.12
CA ALA A 232 2.34 -5.09 4.10
C ALA A 232 3.23 -4.15 4.94
N SER A 233 3.06 -2.84 4.79
CA SER A 233 3.74 -1.82 5.58
C SER A 233 3.43 -1.96 7.08
N LEU A 234 2.16 -2.17 7.44
CA LEU A 234 1.77 -2.38 8.83
C LEU A 234 2.43 -3.63 9.45
N GLU A 235 2.55 -4.71 8.68
CA GLU A 235 3.24 -5.93 9.13
C GLU A 235 4.75 -5.73 9.29
N ALA A 236 5.38 -4.92 8.44
CA ALA A 236 6.76 -4.47 8.67
C ALA A 236 6.87 -3.61 9.94
N ALA A 237 5.92 -2.72 10.18
CA ALA A 237 5.88 -1.91 11.41
C ALA A 237 5.81 -2.78 12.67
N ARG A 238 5.07 -3.90 12.64
CA ARG A 238 5.04 -4.86 13.77
C ARG A 238 6.41 -5.43 14.11
N ARG A 239 7.28 -5.63 13.13
CA ARG A 239 8.66 -6.12 13.33
C ARG A 239 9.58 -4.99 13.80
N ASN A 240 9.38 -3.79 13.27
CA ASN A 240 10.25 -2.64 13.50
C ASN A 240 10.03 -1.93 14.83
N VAL A 241 8.81 -1.98 15.38
CA VAL A 241 8.45 -1.26 16.60
C VAL A 241 8.42 -2.23 17.78
N ALA A 242 9.50 -2.21 18.56
CA ALA A 242 9.64 -3.06 19.73
C ALA A 242 8.67 -2.69 20.86
N SER A 243 8.20 -3.70 21.58
CA SER A 243 7.58 -3.51 22.89
C SER A 243 8.65 -3.22 23.95
N ARG A 244 8.26 -2.48 24.99
CA ARG A 244 9.08 -2.29 26.19
C ARG A 244 8.21 -2.34 27.44
N GLU A 245 8.82 -2.34 28.61
CA GLU A 245 8.09 -2.29 29.87
C GLU A 245 7.11 -1.09 29.89
N GLY A 246 5.84 -1.38 30.16
CA GLY A 246 4.76 -0.40 30.19
C GLY A 246 4.27 0.12 28.82
N LEU A 247 4.80 -0.39 27.70
CA LEU A 247 4.36 0.01 26.36
C LEU A 247 4.38 -1.17 25.36
N THR A 248 3.18 -1.64 25.01
CA THR A 248 2.96 -2.55 23.87
C THR A 248 2.31 -1.76 22.73
N PRO A 249 3.02 -1.54 21.60
CA PRO A 249 2.45 -0.87 20.44
C PRO A 249 1.26 -1.64 19.87
N ARG A 250 0.28 -0.92 19.33
CA ARG A 250 -0.91 -1.50 18.68
C ARG A 250 -1.00 -1.02 17.25
N PHE A 251 -1.52 -1.85 16.37
CA PHE A 251 -1.38 -1.69 14.93
C PHE A 251 -2.75 -1.90 14.28
N PHE A 252 -3.19 -0.90 13.53
CA PHE A 252 -4.53 -0.82 12.94
C PHE A 252 -4.41 -0.73 11.42
N TRP A 253 -4.90 -1.76 10.73
CA TRP A 253 -5.06 -1.72 9.28
C TRP A 253 -6.32 -0.93 8.96
N HIS A 254 -6.15 0.33 8.54
CA HIS A 254 -7.18 1.34 8.69
C HIS A 254 -7.12 2.39 7.59
N ASP A 255 -8.26 2.65 6.96
CA ASP A 255 -8.44 3.75 6.01
C ASP A 255 -8.84 5.02 6.78
N LEU A 256 -7.86 5.83 7.15
CA LEU A 256 -8.08 7.09 7.88
C LEU A 256 -8.96 8.11 7.13
N SER A 257 -9.18 7.94 5.82
CA SER A 257 -10.05 8.82 5.04
C SER A 257 -11.54 8.49 5.17
N ALA A 258 -11.87 7.26 5.58
CA ALA A 258 -13.25 6.77 5.56
C ALA A 258 -13.67 5.99 6.81
N GLU A 259 -12.73 5.51 7.61
CA GLU A 259 -12.98 4.74 8.83
C GLU A 259 -12.72 5.62 10.07
N GLN A 260 -13.67 5.67 11.00
CA GLN A 260 -13.54 6.47 12.20
C GLN A 260 -12.50 5.89 13.17
N VAL A 261 -11.61 6.74 13.67
CA VAL A 261 -10.68 6.36 14.75
C VAL A 261 -11.43 6.36 16.08
N ALA A 262 -11.58 5.16 16.67
CA ALA A 262 -12.35 4.95 17.91
C ALA A 262 -11.71 5.60 19.15
N HIS A 263 -10.42 5.90 19.09
CA HIS A 263 -9.62 6.31 20.22
C HIS A 263 -9.32 7.81 20.20
N ARG A 264 -8.80 8.33 21.33
CA ARG A 264 -8.39 9.74 21.46
C ARG A 264 -6.98 9.86 22.00
N TYR A 265 -6.20 10.78 21.42
CA TYR A 265 -4.76 10.90 21.67
C TYR A 265 -4.37 12.26 22.24
N ASP A 266 -3.30 12.27 23.02
CA ASP A 266 -2.63 13.47 23.49
C ASP A 266 -1.71 14.06 22.39
N LEU A 267 -1.13 13.18 21.56
CA LEU A 267 -0.31 13.54 20.40
C LEU A 267 -0.65 12.62 19.21
N ILE A 268 -0.76 13.20 18.03
CA ILE A 268 -0.72 12.47 16.76
C ILE A 268 0.49 12.97 15.97
N VAL A 269 1.29 12.03 15.46
CA VAL A 269 2.35 12.31 14.48
C VAL A 269 1.92 11.76 13.12
N MET A 270 2.33 12.41 12.02
CA MET A 270 2.09 11.83 10.69
C MET A 270 3.01 12.36 9.59
N ASN A 271 3.29 11.51 8.62
CA ASN A 271 3.81 11.87 7.31
C ASN A 271 2.78 11.41 6.26
N PRO A 272 1.77 12.26 5.93
CA PRO A 272 0.66 11.82 5.10
C PRO A 272 1.09 11.66 3.63
N PRO A 273 0.48 10.70 2.90
CA PRO A 273 0.71 10.58 1.47
C PRO A 273 0.25 11.84 0.73
N PHE A 274 0.99 12.22 -0.30
CA PHE A 274 0.75 13.43 -1.08
C PHE A 274 0.51 13.16 -2.58
N HIS A 275 0.49 11.89 -2.98
CA HIS A 275 0.24 11.42 -4.34
C HIS A 275 -0.53 10.08 -4.31
N GLN A 276 -1.69 9.99 -4.98
CA GLN A 276 -2.22 8.71 -5.46
C GLN A 276 -1.83 8.47 -6.94
N ARG A 277 -1.59 9.55 -7.69
CA ARG A 277 -1.09 9.53 -9.08
C ARG A 277 0.21 10.33 -9.24
N ARG A 278 0.68 10.55 -10.48
CA ARG A 278 1.85 11.40 -10.77
C ARG A 278 1.66 12.89 -10.38
N THR A 279 0.42 13.31 -10.09
CA THR A 279 0.08 14.67 -9.70
C THR A 279 -0.17 14.73 -8.19
N ALA A 280 0.33 15.78 -7.54
CA ALA A 280 0.06 15.99 -6.12
C ALA A 280 -1.45 16.08 -5.87
N GLU A 281 -1.94 15.39 -4.85
CA GLU A 281 -3.35 15.37 -4.46
C GLU A 281 -3.47 15.87 -3.01
N PRO A 282 -3.50 17.21 -2.79
CA PRO A 282 -3.51 17.79 -1.45
C PRO A 282 -4.70 17.32 -0.61
N ASP A 283 -5.84 17.01 -1.25
CA ASP A 283 -7.09 16.62 -0.58
C ASP A 283 -6.91 15.39 0.32
N ILE A 284 -6.00 14.47 -0.04
CA ILE A 284 -5.69 13.30 0.79
C ILE A 284 -5.10 13.73 2.13
N GLY A 285 -4.04 14.54 2.09
CA GLY A 285 -3.42 15.06 3.31
C GLY A 285 -4.35 15.94 4.12
N GLN A 286 -5.21 16.73 3.46
CA GLN A 286 -6.24 17.52 4.14
C GLN A 286 -7.29 16.63 4.84
N GLY A 287 -7.65 15.49 4.24
CA GLY A 287 -8.46 14.46 4.88
C GLY A 287 -7.78 13.91 6.14
N MET A 288 -6.50 13.58 6.06
CA MET A 288 -5.72 13.07 7.21
C MET A 288 -5.61 14.10 8.35
N ILE A 289 -5.45 15.39 8.03
CA ILE A 289 -5.48 16.49 9.00
C ILE A 289 -6.81 16.52 9.77
N ARG A 290 -7.94 16.42 9.05
CA ARG A 290 -9.27 16.39 9.66
C ARG A 290 -9.49 15.14 10.51
N ALA A 291 -9.03 13.98 10.05
CA ALA A 291 -9.07 12.73 10.82
C ALA A 291 -8.25 12.84 12.12
N ALA A 292 -7.06 13.43 12.06
CA ALA A 292 -6.23 13.68 13.24
C ALA A 292 -6.91 14.64 14.22
N ALA A 293 -7.48 15.76 13.75
CA ALA A 293 -8.21 16.70 14.59
C ALA A 293 -9.38 16.04 15.35
N ALA A 294 -10.13 15.16 14.67
CA ALA A 294 -11.24 14.42 15.28
C ALA A 294 -10.78 13.37 16.31
N ALA A 295 -9.56 12.82 16.15
CA ALA A 295 -8.97 11.81 17.00
C ALA A 295 -8.12 12.39 18.16
N LEU A 296 -7.97 13.71 18.28
CA LEU A 296 -7.25 14.33 19.39
C LEU A 296 -8.15 14.60 20.59
N LYS A 297 -7.61 14.47 21.80
CA LYS A 297 -8.24 14.98 23.03
C LYS A 297 -8.27 16.52 22.99
N PRO A 298 -9.16 17.18 23.76
CA PRO A 298 -9.06 18.63 23.98
C PRO A 298 -7.64 19.02 24.44
N GLY A 299 -7.03 20.01 23.78
CA GLY A 299 -5.66 20.43 24.05
C GLY A 299 -4.56 19.51 23.51
N GLY A 300 -4.92 18.39 22.88
CA GLY A 300 -3.99 17.48 22.19
C GLY A 300 -3.34 18.12 20.96
N ARG A 301 -2.24 17.54 20.48
CA ARG A 301 -1.42 18.12 19.43
C ARG A 301 -1.28 17.23 18.20
N LEU A 302 -1.23 17.84 17.03
CA LEU A 302 -0.77 17.23 15.79
C LEU A 302 0.65 17.72 15.51
N LEU A 303 1.56 16.81 15.15
CA LEU A 303 2.85 17.11 14.54
C LEU A 303 2.93 16.40 13.20
N MET A 304 3.17 17.13 12.13
CA MET A 304 3.22 16.53 10.80
C MET A 304 4.36 17.10 9.97
N VAL A 305 4.87 16.27 9.05
CA VAL A 305 5.74 16.74 7.98
C VAL A 305 4.98 16.79 6.67
N ALA A 306 5.33 17.75 5.82
CA ALA A 306 4.78 17.86 4.47
C ALA A 306 5.82 18.42 3.51
N ASN A 307 5.67 18.12 2.22
CA ASN A 307 6.41 18.85 1.18
C ASN A 307 6.09 20.33 1.27
N ARG A 308 7.11 21.18 1.12
CA ARG A 308 7.04 22.63 1.31
C ARG A 308 5.90 23.29 0.51
N GLN A 309 5.65 22.81 -0.70
CA GLN A 309 4.66 23.33 -1.63
C GLN A 309 3.20 22.98 -1.30
N LEU A 310 2.95 22.01 -0.41
CA LEU A 310 1.59 21.57 -0.09
C LEU A 310 0.88 22.59 0.81
N PRO A 311 -0.32 23.06 0.45
CA PRO A 311 -0.99 24.18 1.13
C PRO A 311 -1.82 23.72 2.34
N TYR A 312 -1.21 23.02 3.30
CA TYR A 312 -1.92 22.44 4.45
C TYR A 312 -2.26 23.44 5.56
N GLU A 313 -1.65 24.61 5.57
CA GLU A 313 -1.86 25.66 6.57
C GLU A 313 -3.33 26.09 6.65
N LYS A 314 -4.01 26.18 5.51
CA LYS A 314 -5.44 26.53 5.48
C LYS A 314 -6.29 25.50 6.21
N THR A 315 -6.11 24.21 5.91
CA THR A 315 -6.85 23.12 6.56
C THR A 315 -6.50 23.01 8.04
N LEU A 316 -5.24 23.26 8.42
CA LEU A 316 -4.85 23.32 9.83
C LEU A 316 -5.57 24.45 10.57
N SER A 317 -5.61 25.65 10.01
CA SER A 317 -6.33 26.79 10.59
C SER A 317 -7.84 26.58 10.69
N GLU A 318 -8.44 25.78 9.80
CA GLU A 318 -9.86 25.43 9.87
C GLU A 318 -10.15 24.33 10.91
N ALA A 319 -9.21 23.40 11.13
CA ALA A 319 -9.43 22.23 11.98
C ALA A 319 -8.90 22.38 13.43
N PHE A 320 -8.02 23.35 13.68
CA PHE A 320 -7.31 23.52 14.96
C PHE A 320 -7.40 24.95 15.48
N SER A 321 -7.30 25.12 16.80
CA SER A 321 -7.33 26.45 17.44
C SER A 321 -6.01 27.21 17.30
N MET A 322 -4.91 26.49 17.08
CA MET A 322 -3.57 27.05 16.86
C MET A 322 -2.79 26.18 15.89
N GLN A 323 -1.99 26.80 15.02
CA GLN A 323 -0.99 26.14 14.19
C GLN A 323 0.32 26.93 14.16
N GLU A 324 1.43 26.21 14.02
CA GLU A 324 2.78 26.75 13.94
C GLU A 324 3.62 25.97 12.94
N GLU A 325 4.59 26.65 12.33
CA GLU A 325 5.68 25.98 11.61
C GLU A 325 6.86 25.82 12.57
N ILE A 326 7.22 24.56 12.85
CA ILE A 326 8.31 24.23 13.77
C ILE A 326 9.65 24.38 13.09
N CYS A 327 9.75 23.90 11.84
CA CYS A 327 10.95 24.04 11.02
C CYS A 327 10.63 23.93 9.53
N ARG A 328 11.56 24.40 8.71
CA ARG A 328 11.48 24.31 7.25
C ARG A 328 12.85 24.06 6.63
N THR A 329 12.88 23.24 5.60
CA THR A 329 14.03 23.02 4.72
C THR A 329 13.68 23.41 3.28
N GLY A 330 14.59 23.20 2.32
CA GLY A 330 14.30 23.42 0.91
C GLY A 330 13.15 22.54 0.37
N MET A 331 12.95 21.36 0.95
CA MET A 331 12.02 20.34 0.45
C MET A 331 10.79 20.14 1.35
N PHE A 332 10.96 20.20 2.66
CA PHE A 332 9.94 19.84 3.64
C PHE A 332 9.69 20.96 4.66
N LYS A 333 8.54 20.91 5.31
CA LYS A 333 8.20 21.70 6.49
C LYS A 333 7.58 20.81 7.55
N VAL A 334 7.89 21.07 8.82
CA VAL A 334 7.27 20.42 9.97
C VAL A 334 6.28 21.41 10.58
N LEU A 335 5.03 20.98 10.67
CA LEU A 335 3.90 21.78 11.16
C LEU A 335 3.41 21.18 12.49
N GLY A 336 3.12 22.06 13.44
CA GLY A 336 2.43 21.74 14.68
C GLY A 336 1.05 22.36 14.70
N ALA A 337 0.08 21.66 15.31
CA ALA A 337 -1.24 22.22 15.57
C ALA A 337 -1.83 21.71 16.89
N ARG A 338 -2.74 22.48 17.49
CA ARG A 338 -3.34 22.17 18.80
C ARG A 338 -4.86 22.26 18.75
N ARG A 339 -5.53 21.26 19.32
CA ARG A 339 -7.00 21.19 19.37
C ARG A 339 -7.55 22.17 20.39
#